data_AF-A0A7C7YHP1-F1
#
_entry.id   AF-A0A7C7YHP1-F1
#
_cell.length_a   1.000
_cell.length_b   1.000
_cell.length_c   1.000
_cell.angle_alpha   90.00
_cell.angle_beta   90.00
_cell.angle_gamma   90.00
#
_symmetry.space_group_name_H-M   'P 1'
#
loop_
_entity.id
_entity.type
_entity.pdbx_description
1 polymer ?
#
loop_
_entity_poly.entity_id
_entity_poly.type
_entity_poly.pdbx_seq_one_letter_code
_entity_poly.pdbx_strand_id
1 'polypeptide(L)'
;MWGRARAQGRRGCAGRHRDGSLVRAGRTSARGKCLVRESDPVSSRRRAREVALQVLYAIDLGIRHSPPGDSVAPETPGGEAEGEAGKQPGSSPSPPMFDAVAANFETPEGSRSFARELVEQVQGNLVQIDRSISHHSANWRIERMAAVDRNILRLGTYELVHTTTPVGVILNEAVDLARRFGNDPSPSFVNGILDAVARGVRECES
;
A
#
# COMPACT_ATOMS: atom_id res chain seq x y z
N MET A 1 -66.17 -30.13 33.91
CA MET A 1 -64.74 -30.28 33.55
C MET A 1 -64.46 -29.41 32.33
N TRP A 2 -64.33 -28.09 32.51
CA TRP A 2 -64.13 -27.13 31.43
C TRP A 2 -62.97 -26.20 31.83
N GLY A 3 -61.96 -26.09 30.97
CA GLY A 3 -60.84 -25.18 31.16
C GLY A 3 -60.24 -24.80 29.82
N ARG A 4 -60.92 -23.88 29.11
CA ARG A 4 -60.40 -23.21 27.92
C ARG A 4 -59.32 -22.19 28.30
N ALA A 5 -58.45 -21.95 27.34
CA ALA A 5 -57.27 -21.08 27.34
C ALA A 5 -57.51 -19.63 27.81
N ARG A 6 -56.46 -19.05 28.40
CA ARG A 6 -56.06 -17.64 28.21
C ARG A 6 -54.54 -17.48 28.25
N ALA A 7 -54.06 -16.67 27.33
CA ALA A 7 -52.67 -16.28 27.14
C ALA A 7 -52.09 -15.53 28.35
N GLN A 8 -50.85 -15.85 28.71
CA GLN A 8 -49.93 -15.04 29.52
C GLN A 8 -48.73 -14.81 28.61
N GLY A 9 -48.37 -13.58 28.24
CA GLY A 9 -47.94 -12.54 29.16
C GLY A 9 -46.42 -12.48 29.09
N ARG A 10 -45.90 -11.62 28.20
CA ARG A 10 -44.46 -11.32 28.08
C ARG A 10 -43.91 -10.93 29.45
N ARG A 11 -42.89 -11.64 29.94
CA ARG A 11 -41.99 -11.14 30.99
C ARG A 11 -40.57 -11.27 30.49
N GLY A 12 -39.96 -10.12 30.21
CA GLY A 12 -38.51 -10.01 30.04
C GLY A 12 -37.83 -10.18 31.40
N CYS A 13 -36.75 -10.94 31.42
CA CYS A 13 -35.78 -10.91 32.51
C CYS A 13 -34.61 -10.05 32.05
N ALA A 14 -34.52 -8.84 32.62
CA ALA A 14 -33.40 -7.94 32.48
C ALA A 14 -32.32 -8.33 33.49
N GLY A 15 -31.14 -8.74 33.00
CA GLY A 15 -29.90 -8.74 33.77
C GLY A 15 -29.07 -7.54 33.32
N ARG A 16 -28.82 -6.58 34.20
CA ARG A 16 -27.88 -5.47 34.00
C ARG A 16 -26.70 -5.67 34.95
N HIS A 17 -25.47 -5.60 34.44
CA HIS A 17 -24.28 -5.33 35.24
C HIS A 17 -23.56 -4.09 34.71
N ARG A 18 -22.88 -3.42 35.64
CA ARG A 18 -22.28 -2.08 35.53
C ARG A 18 -20.91 -2.16 34.85
N ASP A 19 -20.85 -1.78 33.57
CA ASP A 19 -19.83 -0.89 32.97
C ASP A 19 -19.98 -0.86 31.44
N GLY A 20 -20.95 -0.06 30.99
CA GLY A 20 -20.82 0.88 29.88
C GLY A 20 -20.42 0.49 28.45
N SER A 21 -19.94 -0.72 28.12
CA SER A 21 -19.54 -1.06 26.74
C SER A 21 -20.35 -2.22 26.16
N LEU A 22 -21.04 -1.93 25.05
CA LEU A 22 -21.96 -2.79 24.32
C LEU A 22 -21.22 -3.94 23.62
N VAL A 23 -21.39 -5.18 24.09
CA VAL A 23 -21.13 -6.38 23.28
C VAL A 23 -22.24 -6.46 22.21
N ARG A 24 -21.89 -6.27 20.94
CA ARG A 24 -22.83 -6.42 19.82
C ARG A 24 -23.32 -7.87 19.75
N ALA A 25 -24.64 -8.04 19.87
CA ALA A 25 -25.33 -9.28 19.55
C ALA A 25 -25.11 -9.65 18.07
N GLY A 26 -24.52 -10.82 17.83
CA GLY A 26 -24.44 -11.39 16.49
C GLY A 26 -25.84 -11.70 15.96
N ARG A 27 -26.20 -11.15 14.80
CA ARG A 27 -27.45 -11.49 14.10
C ARG A 27 -27.27 -12.79 13.34
N THR A 28 -27.99 -13.84 13.71
CA THR A 28 -28.23 -15.00 12.84
C THR A 28 -29.31 -14.64 11.82
N SER A 29 -28.97 -14.62 10.53
CA SER A 29 -29.96 -14.48 9.45
C SER A 29 -30.35 -15.85 8.91
N ALA A 30 -31.62 -16.20 9.08
CA ALA A 30 -32.26 -17.36 8.45
C ALA A 30 -32.65 -16.99 7.02
N ARG A 31 -31.70 -17.09 6.08
CA ARG A 31 -31.91 -17.31 4.63
C ARG A 31 -30.53 -17.32 3.95
N GLY A 32 -30.20 -18.45 3.34
CA GLY A 32 -28.94 -18.67 2.63
C GLY A 32 -28.74 -17.70 1.47
N LYS A 33 -27.97 -16.64 1.71
CA LYS A 33 -27.33 -15.84 0.67
C LYS A 33 -25.98 -15.42 1.21
N CYS A 34 -24.91 -15.79 0.51
CA CYS A 34 -23.55 -15.33 0.79
C CYS A 34 -23.56 -13.80 0.85
N LEU A 35 -23.51 -13.25 2.06
CA LEU A 35 -23.15 -11.87 2.26
C LEU A 35 -21.65 -11.80 1.99
N VAL A 36 -21.30 -11.31 0.82
CA VAL A 36 -19.94 -10.80 0.55
C VAL A 36 -19.63 -9.89 1.73
N ARG A 37 -18.59 -10.24 2.51
CA ARG A 37 -18.18 -9.44 3.66
C ARG A 37 -17.82 -8.06 3.14
N GLU A 38 -18.60 -7.05 3.52
CA GLU A 38 -18.20 -5.64 3.41
C GLU A 38 -16.79 -5.54 3.97
N SER A 39 -15.81 -5.23 3.11
CA SER A 39 -14.41 -5.26 3.50
C SER A 39 -14.15 -4.12 4.47
N ASP A 40 -13.79 -4.43 5.72
CA ASP A 40 -13.37 -3.41 6.69
C ASP A 40 -12.29 -2.53 6.05
N PRO A 41 -12.33 -1.19 6.18
CA PRO A 41 -11.44 -0.28 5.46
C PRO A 41 -9.95 -0.53 5.74
N VAL A 42 -9.63 -1.12 6.90
CA VAL A 42 -8.28 -1.58 7.25
C VAL A 42 -7.85 -2.80 6.42
N SER A 43 -8.75 -3.78 6.21
CA SER A 43 -8.49 -4.93 5.33
C SER A 43 -8.36 -4.50 3.87
N SER A 44 -9.15 -3.50 3.46
CA SER A 44 -9.11 -2.94 2.11
C SER A 44 -7.79 -2.22 1.82
N ARG A 45 -7.26 -1.44 2.78
CA ARG A 45 -5.96 -0.76 2.65
C ARG A 45 -4.79 -1.74 2.64
N ARG A 46 -4.82 -2.76 3.49
CA ARG A 46 -3.81 -3.82 3.49
C ARG A 46 -3.75 -4.55 2.15
N ARG A 47 -4.90 -4.91 1.60
CA ARG A 47 -5.00 -5.55 0.29
C ARG A 47 -4.52 -4.64 -0.84
N ALA A 48 -4.83 -3.35 -0.76
CA ALA A 48 -4.39 -2.37 -1.73
C ALA A 48 -2.86 -2.22 -1.78
N ARG A 49 -2.18 -2.20 -0.62
CA ARG A 49 -0.70 -2.15 -0.56
C ARG A 49 -0.05 -3.36 -1.19
N GLU A 50 -0.63 -4.54 -1.01
CA GLU A 50 -0.16 -5.77 -1.64
C GLU A 50 -0.27 -5.71 -3.17
N VAL A 51 -1.41 -5.24 -3.69
CA VAL A 51 -1.60 -5.04 -5.13
C VAL A 51 -0.62 -3.99 -5.65
N ALA A 52 -0.46 -2.87 -4.93
CA ALA A 52 0.50 -1.83 -5.30
C ALA A 52 1.94 -2.37 -5.37
N LEU A 53 2.36 -3.19 -4.38
CA LEU A 53 3.67 -3.84 -4.37
C LEU A 53 3.87 -4.73 -5.60
N GLN A 54 2.87 -5.54 -5.96
CA GLN A 54 2.95 -6.43 -7.13
C GLN A 54 3.06 -5.65 -8.44
N VAL A 55 2.30 -4.57 -8.59
CA VAL A 55 2.36 -3.69 -9.76
C VAL A 55 3.73 -3.01 -9.84
N LEU A 56 4.21 -2.43 -8.75
CA LEU A 56 5.54 -1.79 -8.70
C LEU A 56 6.65 -2.79 -9.00
N TYR A 57 6.55 -4.02 -8.49
CA TYR A 57 7.50 -5.08 -8.79
C TYR A 57 7.51 -5.45 -10.29
N ALA A 58 6.33 -5.57 -10.90
CA ALA A 58 6.20 -5.85 -12.33
C ALA A 58 6.81 -4.72 -13.19
N ILE A 59 6.53 -3.45 -12.86
CA ILE A 59 7.13 -2.27 -13.51
C ILE A 59 8.65 -2.31 -13.39
N ASP A 60 9.15 -2.54 -12.16
CA ASP A 60 10.56 -2.50 -11.82
C ASP A 60 11.36 -3.63 -12.52
N LEU A 61 10.74 -4.79 -12.74
CA LEU A 61 11.29 -5.84 -13.61
C LEU A 61 11.26 -5.44 -15.09
N GLY A 62 10.16 -4.87 -15.58
CA GLY A 62 10.02 -4.41 -16.96
C GLY A 62 11.06 -3.36 -17.34
N ILE A 63 11.41 -2.45 -16.42
CA ILE A 63 12.45 -1.43 -16.62
C ILE A 63 13.85 -2.07 -16.70
N ARG A 64 14.15 -3.06 -15.84
CA ARG A 64 15.48 -3.72 -15.82
C ARG A 64 15.71 -4.71 -16.95
N HIS A 65 14.65 -5.23 -17.56
CA HIS A 65 14.74 -6.14 -18.70
C HIS A 65 14.78 -5.42 -20.06
N SER A 66 14.73 -4.07 -20.10
CA SER A 66 15.19 -3.35 -21.28
C SER A 66 16.72 -3.52 -21.36
N PRO A 67 17.27 -4.19 -22.38
CA PRO A 67 18.70 -4.43 -22.46
C PRO A 67 19.45 -3.09 -22.45
N PRO A 68 20.63 -3.00 -21.80
CA PRO A 68 21.52 -1.86 -22.04
C PRO A 68 21.80 -1.84 -23.54
N GLY A 69 21.65 -0.67 -24.16
CA GLY A 69 21.91 -0.52 -25.57
C GLY A 69 23.36 -0.86 -25.89
N ASP A 70 23.59 -2.03 -26.48
CA ASP A 70 24.57 -2.14 -27.57
C ASP A 70 23.95 -1.43 -28.78
N SER A 71 24.02 -0.10 -28.75
CA SER A 71 23.53 0.79 -29.81
C SER A 71 24.31 2.08 -29.69
N VAL A 72 25.48 2.08 -30.30
CA VAL A 72 26.22 3.27 -30.70
C VAL A 72 25.24 4.27 -31.31
N ALA A 73 24.98 5.38 -30.61
CA ALA A 73 24.38 6.54 -31.25
C ALA A 73 25.46 7.15 -32.16
N PRO A 74 25.19 7.42 -33.45
CA PRO A 74 26.08 8.27 -34.22
C PRO A 74 26.05 9.67 -33.60
N GLU A 75 27.22 10.16 -33.24
CA GLU A 75 27.43 11.53 -32.81
C GLU A 75 26.98 12.48 -33.93
N THR A 76 25.94 13.27 -33.68
CA THR A 76 25.60 14.43 -34.50
C THR A 76 26.29 15.64 -33.88
N PRO A 77 27.28 16.26 -34.52
CA PRO A 77 27.87 17.50 -34.02
C PRO A 77 27.07 18.71 -34.52
N GLY A 78 26.80 19.64 -33.60
CA GLY A 78 26.57 21.06 -33.91
C GLY A 78 25.11 21.49 -34.03
N GLY A 79 24.67 22.36 -33.11
CA GLY A 79 23.40 23.07 -33.17
C GLY A 79 23.10 23.80 -31.86
N GLU A 80 23.35 25.10 -31.86
CA GLU A 80 23.42 26.01 -30.72
C GLU A 80 22.04 26.46 -30.23
N ALA A 81 21.94 26.72 -28.92
CA ALA A 81 21.08 27.74 -28.26
C ALA A 81 19.53 27.55 -28.40
N GLU A 82 18.63 27.83 -27.45
CA GLU A 82 18.55 28.60 -26.22
C GLU A 82 17.42 28.01 -25.35
N GLY A 83 17.40 28.38 -24.06
CA GLY A 83 16.19 28.69 -23.28
C GLY A 83 14.98 27.73 -23.29
N GLU A 84 14.61 27.27 -22.09
CA GLU A 84 13.46 27.83 -21.35
C GLU A 84 12.76 26.77 -20.50
N ALA A 85 12.51 27.15 -19.25
CA ALA A 85 11.88 26.34 -18.22
C ALA A 85 10.45 25.97 -18.63
N GLY A 86 10.27 24.73 -19.06
CA GLY A 86 8.96 24.10 -19.25
C GLY A 86 8.72 23.02 -18.21
N LYS A 87 8.28 23.40 -17.01
CA LYS A 87 7.58 22.49 -16.11
C LYS A 87 6.43 21.87 -16.90
N GLN A 88 6.47 20.58 -17.22
CA GLN A 88 5.31 19.90 -17.78
C GLN A 88 4.22 19.82 -16.70
N PRO A 89 3.07 20.50 -16.83
CA PRO A 89 1.93 20.30 -15.97
C PRO A 89 0.96 19.34 -16.69
N GLY A 90 0.80 18.13 -16.18
CA GLY A 90 -0.31 17.26 -16.61
C GLY A 90 0.01 16.21 -17.68
N SER A 91 1.16 15.53 -17.61
CA SER A 91 1.26 14.21 -18.22
C SER A 91 0.72 13.17 -17.23
N SER A 92 -0.58 12.85 -17.34
CA SER A 92 -0.98 11.48 -17.02
C SER A 92 -0.32 10.57 -18.05
N PRO A 93 0.50 9.60 -17.62
CA PRO A 93 0.31 8.26 -18.15
C PRO A 93 0.53 7.19 -17.08
N SER A 94 -0.51 6.42 -16.76
CA SER A 94 -0.34 5.01 -16.37
C SER A 94 -1.48 4.06 -16.81
N PRO A 95 -2.11 4.16 -17.99
CA PRO A 95 -2.71 2.97 -18.62
C PRO A 95 -1.61 2.22 -19.40
N PRO A 96 -1.52 0.87 -19.53
CA PRO A 96 -2.39 -0.25 -19.12
C PRO A 96 -1.75 -1.23 -18.11
N MET A 97 -0.55 -0.95 -17.56
CA MET A 97 0.17 -1.93 -16.73
C MET A 97 -0.51 -2.18 -15.39
N PHE A 98 -1.07 -1.14 -14.75
CA PHE A 98 -1.87 -1.32 -13.53
C PHE A 98 -3.09 -2.21 -13.81
N ASP A 99 -3.84 -1.95 -14.88
CA ASP A 99 -5.05 -2.72 -15.19
C ASP A 99 -4.75 -4.16 -15.64
N ALA A 100 -3.66 -4.37 -16.37
CA ALA A 100 -3.20 -5.70 -16.77
C ALA A 100 -2.76 -6.54 -15.56
N VAL A 101 -2.03 -5.94 -14.62
CA VAL A 101 -1.60 -6.63 -13.40
C VAL A 101 -2.77 -6.84 -12.45
N ALA A 102 -3.58 -5.80 -12.20
CA ALA A 102 -4.74 -5.86 -11.32
C ALA A 102 -5.81 -6.85 -11.80
N ALA A 103 -5.93 -7.09 -13.10
CA ALA A 103 -6.83 -8.12 -13.65
C ALA A 103 -6.47 -9.54 -13.19
N ASN A 104 -5.23 -9.79 -12.79
CA ASN A 104 -4.78 -11.09 -12.29
C ASN A 104 -5.11 -11.32 -10.80
N PHE A 105 -5.65 -10.32 -10.10
CA PHE A 105 -5.87 -10.39 -8.66
C PHE A 105 -7.29 -9.99 -8.27
N GLU A 106 -7.92 -10.82 -7.42
CA GLU A 106 -9.16 -10.47 -6.75
C GLU A 106 -8.92 -9.25 -5.85
N THR A 107 -9.36 -8.09 -6.34
CA THR A 107 -9.22 -6.79 -5.67
C THR A 107 -10.61 -6.18 -5.52
N PRO A 108 -11.12 -6.01 -4.29
CA PRO A 108 -12.35 -5.26 -4.05
C PRO A 108 -12.25 -3.86 -4.69
N GLU A 109 -13.34 -3.33 -5.22
CA GLU A 109 -13.33 -2.03 -5.93
C GLU A 109 -12.71 -0.90 -5.08
N GLY A 110 -13.03 -0.87 -3.79
CA GLY A 110 -12.46 0.12 -2.85
C GLY A 110 -10.95 -0.03 -2.59
N SER A 111 -10.40 -1.23 -2.76
CA SER A 111 -8.94 -1.46 -2.68
C SER A 111 -8.24 -1.10 -3.99
N ARG A 112 -8.94 -1.17 -5.13
CA ARG A 112 -8.35 -0.95 -6.46
C ARG A 112 -8.03 0.52 -6.71
N SER A 113 -8.90 1.44 -6.31
CA SER A 113 -8.66 2.89 -6.44
C SER A 113 -7.47 3.33 -5.58
N PHE A 114 -7.43 2.92 -4.32
CA PHE A 114 -6.33 3.25 -3.41
C PHE A 114 -5.01 2.62 -3.85
N ALA A 115 -5.02 1.37 -4.35
CA ALA A 115 -3.82 0.75 -4.91
C ALA A 115 -3.29 1.51 -6.13
N ARG A 116 -4.20 1.97 -7.02
CA ARG A 116 -3.84 2.76 -8.19
C ARG A 116 -3.17 4.08 -7.78
N GLU A 117 -3.80 4.80 -6.86
CA GLU A 117 -3.26 6.04 -6.32
C GLU A 117 -1.86 5.84 -5.74
N LEU A 118 -1.65 4.81 -4.91
CA LEU A 118 -0.34 4.49 -4.36
C LEU A 118 0.71 4.25 -5.46
N VAL A 119 0.37 3.48 -6.49
CA VAL A 119 1.30 3.17 -7.59
C VAL A 119 1.66 4.43 -8.38
N GLU A 120 0.67 5.25 -8.73
CA GLU A 120 0.88 6.50 -9.48
C GLU A 120 1.75 7.48 -8.68
N GLN A 121 1.45 7.63 -7.39
CA GLN A 121 2.16 8.55 -6.53
C GLN A 121 3.59 8.09 -6.22
N VAL A 122 3.82 6.79 -6.01
CA VAL A 122 5.17 6.25 -5.87
C VAL A 122 5.96 6.47 -7.15
N GLN A 123 5.40 6.15 -8.33
CA GLN A 123 6.07 6.36 -9.61
C GLN A 123 6.41 7.83 -9.86
N GLY A 124 5.48 8.75 -9.60
CA GLY A 124 5.67 10.19 -9.76
C GLY A 124 6.74 10.78 -8.83
N ASN A 125 7.00 10.15 -7.69
CA ASN A 125 7.95 10.62 -6.68
C ASN A 125 9.21 9.74 -6.55
N LEU A 126 9.45 8.80 -7.48
CA LEU A 126 10.53 7.80 -7.39
C LEU A 126 11.90 8.40 -7.06
N VAL A 127 12.29 9.49 -7.73
CA VAL A 127 13.60 10.13 -7.52
C VAL A 127 13.75 10.67 -6.09
N GLN A 128 12.70 11.27 -5.54
CA GLN A 128 12.71 11.82 -4.18
C GLN A 128 12.71 10.70 -3.15
N ILE A 129 11.89 9.67 -3.38
CA ILE A 129 11.80 8.47 -2.55
C ILE A 129 13.15 7.74 -2.50
N ASP A 130 13.75 7.45 -3.66
CA ASP A 130 15.03 6.75 -3.74
C ASP A 130 16.16 7.58 -3.12
N ARG A 131 16.13 8.93 -3.23
CA ARG A 131 17.07 9.81 -2.53
C ARG A 131 16.92 9.71 -1.02
N SER A 132 15.69 9.73 -0.50
CA SER A 132 15.42 9.59 0.94
C SER A 132 15.92 8.24 1.46
N ILE A 133 15.59 7.15 0.77
CA ILE A 133 16.07 5.81 1.12
C ILE A 133 17.61 5.78 1.11
N SER A 134 18.24 6.28 0.05
CA SER A 134 19.71 6.29 -0.11
C SER A 134 20.42 7.07 0.99
N HIS A 135 19.82 8.18 1.47
CA HIS A 135 20.38 8.98 2.55
C HIS A 135 20.45 8.21 3.87
N HIS A 136 19.45 7.36 4.13
CA HIS A 136 19.37 6.56 5.34
C HIS A 136 19.94 5.14 5.20
N SER A 137 20.30 4.73 3.98
CA SER A 137 20.91 3.43 3.69
C SER A 137 22.43 3.57 3.46
N ALA A 138 23.15 4.05 4.48
CA ALA A 138 24.58 4.40 4.40
C ALA A 138 25.51 3.33 3.78
N ASN A 139 25.14 2.04 3.86
CA ASN A 139 25.93 0.92 3.34
C ASN A 139 25.26 0.15 2.18
N TRP A 140 24.05 0.53 1.76
CA TRP A 140 23.27 -0.23 0.79
C TRP A 140 22.87 0.61 -0.41
N ARG A 141 23.39 0.21 -1.57
CA ARG A 141 22.93 0.72 -2.87
C ARG A 141 21.56 0.13 -3.19
N ILE A 142 20.59 0.99 -3.50
CA ILE A 142 19.20 0.60 -3.83
C ILE A 142 19.15 -0.42 -4.97
N GLU A 143 20.07 -0.31 -5.93
CA GLU A 143 20.16 -1.20 -7.10
C GLU A 143 20.57 -2.62 -6.71
N ARG A 144 21.23 -2.81 -5.56
CA ARG A 144 21.64 -4.13 -5.04
C ARG A 144 20.61 -4.78 -4.12
N MET A 145 19.57 -4.06 -3.73
CA MET A 145 18.49 -4.61 -2.92
C MET A 145 17.64 -5.58 -3.75
N ALA A 146 17.11 -6.61 -3.09
CA ALA A 146 16.11 -7.47 -3.69
C ALA A 146 14.95 -6.61 -4.22
N ALA A 147 14.43 -6.97 -5.40
CA ALA A 147 13.41 -6.16 -6.05
C ALA A 147 12.14 -6.01 -5.19
N VAL A 148 11.80 -7.02 -4.40
CA VAL A 148 10.71 -6.94 -3.42
C VAL A 148 11.05 -5.90 -2.34
N ASP A 149 12.19 -6.02 -1.66
CA ASP A 149 12.59 -5.13 -0.56
C ASP A 149 12.65 -3.67 -1.02
N ARG A 150 13.24 -3.40 -2.19
CA ARG A 150 13.28 -2.06 -2.78
C ARG A 150 11.89 -1.47 -2.96
N ASN A 151 10.94 -2.23 -3.50
CA ASN A 151 9.59 -1.72 -3.74
C ASN A 151 8.80 -1.56 -2.43
N ILE A 152 9.04 -2.40 -1.42
CA ILE A 152 8.48 -2.21 -0.07
C ILE A 152 9.01 -0.91 0.56
N LEU A 153 10.33 -0.66 0.46
CA LEU A 153 10.95 0.56 0.97
C LEU A 153 10.41 1.81 0.26
N ARG A 154 10.21 1.73 -1.07
CA ARG A 154 9.62 2.83 -1.85
C ARG A 154 8.18 3.14 -1.42
N LEU A 155 7.36 2.11 -1.25
CA LEU A 155 5.98 2.25 -0.80
C LEU A 155 5.91 2.84 0.61
N GLY A 156 6.68 2.28 1.56
CA GLY A 156 6.72 2.75 2.94
C GLY A 156 7.25 4.18 3.08
N THR A 157 8.32 4.52 2.35
CA THR A 157 8.88 5.88 2.33
C THR A 157 7.87 6.88 1.77
N TYR A 158 7.17 6.53 0.68
CA TYR A 158 6.11 7.39 0.16
C TYR A 158 5.03 7.66 1.21
N GLU A 159 4.54 6.60 1.89
CA GLU A 159 3.50 6.77 2.90
C GLU A 159 3.97 7.61 4.09
N LEU A 160 5.24 7.48 4.50
CA LEU A 160 5.83 8.28 5.58
C LEU A 160 5.89 9.77 5.26
N VAL A 161 6.15 10.13 4.00
CA VAL A 161 6.38 11.52 3.58
C VAL A 161 5.10 12.21 3.11
N HIS A 162 4.18 11.47 2.48
CA HIS A 162 3.06 12.07 1.75
C HIS A 162 1.69 11.74 2.31
N THR A 163 1.59 10.88 3.34
CA THR A 163 0.29 10.49 3.92
C THR A 163 0.20 10.84 5.40
N THR A 164 -1.03 10.94 5.90
CA THR A 164 -1.32 11.13 7.33
C THR A 164 -1.41 9.82 8.10
N THR A 165 -0.97 8.70 7.50
CA THR A 165 -1.02 7.38 8.12
C THR A 165 -0.04 7.34 9.29
N PRO A 166 -0.42 6.86 10.49
CA PRO A 166 0.49 6.79 11.61
C PRO A 166 1.74 5.96 11.29
N VAL A 167 2.91 6.47 11.66
CA VAL A 167 4.22 5.84 11.39
C VAL A 167 4.24 4.36 11.79
N GLY A 168 3.76 4.03 13.00
CA GLY A 168 3.72 2.64 13.46
C GLY A 168 2.85 1.71 12.60
N VAL A 169 1.79 2.21 11.98
CA VAL A 169 0.98 1.44 11.03
C VAL A 169 1.77 1.19 9.75
N ILE A 170 2.44 2.21 9.21
CA ILE A 170 3.24 2.07 7.99
C ILE A 170 4.37 1.06 8.19
N LEU A 171 5.13 1.15 9.29
CA LEU A 171 6.21 0.19 9.59
C LEU A 171 5.66 -1.23 9.75
N ASN A 172 4.57 -1.42 10.50
CA ASN A 172 3.98 -2.74 10.68
C ASN A 172 3.53 -3.35 9.33
N GLU A 173 2.87 -2.58 8.48
CA GLU A 173 2.42 -3.05 7.17
C GLU A 173 3.61 -3.36 6.24
N ALA A 174 4.66 -2.55 6.26
CA ALA A 174 5.87 -2.80 5.47
C ALA A 174 6.62 -4.07 5.93
N VAL A 175 6.72 -4.28 7.24
CA VAL A 175 7.31 -5.50 7.83
C VAL A 175 6.47 -6.73 7.48
N ASP A 176 5.14 -6.62 7.54
CA ASP A 176 4.24 -7.70 7.14
C ASP A 176 4.39 -8.07 5.65
N LEU A 177 4.52 -7.08 4.77
CA LEU A 177 4.81 -7.33 3.34
C LEU A 177 6.17 -8.01 3.18
N ALA A 178 7.19 -7.58 3.90
CA ALA A 178 8.53 -8.17 3.83
C ALA A 178 8.54 -9.63 4.32
N ARG A 179 7.74 -9.97 5.35
CA ARG A 179 7.58 -11.35 5.81
C ARG A 179 6.89 -12.25 4.78
N ARG A 180 5.97 -11.68 3.99
CA ARG A 180 5.16 -12.44 3.03
C ARG A 180 5.84 -12.63 1.68
N PHE A 181 6.62 -11.65 1.25
CA PHE A 181 7.17 -11.59 -0.11
C PHE A 181 8.71 -11.54 -0.17
N GLY A 182 9.36 -11.17 0.93
CA GLY A 182 10.82 -11.10 1.02
C GLY A 182 11.44 -12.41 1.49
N ASN A 183 12.73 -12.35 1.81
CA ASN A 183 13.50 -13.45 2.37
C ASN A 183 13.63 -13.30 3.90
N ASP A 184 14.21 -14.28 4.59
CA ASP A 184 14.41 -14.27 6.04
C ASP A 184 14.98 -12.95 6.63
N PRO A 185 15.99 -12.27 6.03
CA PRO A 185 16.50 -11.01 6.57
C PRO A 185 15.64 -9.78 6.24
N SER A 186 14.71 -9.88 5.29
CA SER A 186 13.93 -8.75 4.76
C SER A 186 13.12 -7.99 5.83
N PRO A 187 12.40 -8.65 6.77
CA PRO A 187 11.60 -7.94 7.77
C PRO A 187 12.42 -7.01 8.67
N SER A 188 13.57 -7.49 9.17
CA SER A 188 14.46 -6.68 10.00
C SER A 188 15.13 -5.56 9.20
N PHE A 189 15.51 -5.84 7.95
CA PHE A 189 16.16 -4.88 7.07
C PHE A 189 15.22 -3.71 6.72
N VAL A 190 14.01 -4.03 6.26
CA VAL A 190 12.98 -3.04 5.92
C VAL A 190 12.64 -2.17 7.13
N ASN A 191 12.44 -2.79 8.30
CA ASN A 191 12.15 -2.06 9.53
C ASN A 191 13.27 -1.07 9.89
N GLY A 192 14.53 -1.51 9.81
CA GLY A 192 15.68 -0.67 10.15
C GLY A 192 15.80 0.57 9.26
N ILE A 193 15.60 0.42 7.94
CA ILE A 193 15.67 1.56 7.01
C ILE A 193 14.48 2.49 7.18
N LEU A 194 13.25 1.98 7.24
CA LEU A 194 12.06 2.81 7.37
C LEU A 194 12.02 3.56 8.71
N ASP A 195 12.52 2.98 9.79
CA ASP A 195 12.65 3.67 11.07
C ASP A 195 13.66 4.85 10.98
N ALA A 196 14.78 4.66 10.28
CA ALA A 196 15.74 5.73 10.04
C ALA A 196 15.15 6.87 9.19
N VAL A 197 14.42 6.52 8.12
CA VAL A 197 13.69 7.49 7.29
C VAL A 197 12.65 8.23 8.12
N ALA A 198 11.85 7.53 8.91
CA ALA A 198 10.80 8.13 9.74
C ALA A 198 11.35 9.08 10.81
N ARG A 199 12.58 8.85 11.31
CA ARG A 199 13.25 9.80 12.20
C ARG A 199 13.69 11.06 11.44
N GLY A 200 14.30 10.90 10.27
CA GLY A 200 14.71 12.03 9.43
C GLY A 200 13.55 12.94 9.03
N VAL A 201 12.40 12.37 8.67
CA VAL A 201 11.20 13.16 8.31
C VAL A 201 10.71 14.01 9.48
N ARG A 202 10.67 13.45 10.69
CA ARG A 202 10.19 14.16 11.90
C ARG A 202 11.16 15.23 12.39
N GLU A 203 12.45 15.02 12.18
CA GLU A 203 13.49 16.01 12.48
C GLU A 203 13.43 17.23 11.54
N CYS A 204 12.92 17.10 10.32
CA CYS A 204 12.67 18.23 9.42
C CYS A 204 11.38 19.01 9.72
N GLU A 205 10.44 18.42 10.47
CA GLU A 205 9.19 19.07 10.90
C GLU A 205 9.34 19.87 12.20
N SER A 206 10.48 19.76 12.89
CA SER A 206 10.79 20.39 14.19
C SER A 206 11.70 21.60 14.03
#